data_AF-A0A9D8YP49-F1
#
_entry.id   AF-A0A9D8YP49-F1
#
_cell.length_a   1.000
_cell.length_b   1.000
_cell.length_c   1.000
_cell.angle_alpha   90.00
_cell.angle_beta   90.00
_cell.angle_gamma   90.00
#
_symmetry.space_group_name_H-M   'P 1'
#
loop_
_entity.id
_entity.type
_entity.pdbx_description
1 polymer ?
#
loop_
_entity_poly.entity_id
_entity_poly.type
_entity_poly.pdbx_seq_one_letter_code
_entity_poly.pdbx_strand_id
1 'polypeptide(L)' 'MRYLSLCEEMRDWSVHKRAFFVLLATVRDERLPGHWRRLCLDYAYKPLVQMRLVATNQKERVEITQCETELRQLSNHVI' A
#
# COMPACT_ATOMS: atom_id res chain seq x y z
N MET A 1 27.40 8.10 3.73
CA MET A 1 26.38 8.73 2.84
C MET A 1 25.22 7.82 2.43
N ARG A 2 25.24 6.49 2.62
CA ARG A 2 24.16 5.57 2.20
C ARG A 2 22.82 5.68 2.97
N TYR A 3 22.82 6.25 4.17
CA TYR A 3 21.62 6.36 5.02
C TYR A 3 20.69 7.50 4.58
N LEU A 4 21.23 8.60 4.03
CA LEU A 4 20.43 9.73 3.58
C LEU A 4 19.61 9.39 2.32
N SER A 5 20.17 8.61 1.40
CA SER A 5 19.46 8.15 0.19
C SER A 5 18.31 7.21 0.53
N LEU A 6 18.48 6.32 1.51
CA LEU A 6 17.39 5.46 2.01
C LEU A 6 16.28 6.29 2.67
N CYS A 7 16.62 7.35 3.42
CA CYS A 7 15.62 8.26 3.98
C CYS A 7 14.89 9.11 2.92
N GLU A 8 15.50 9.38 1.77
CA GLU A 8 14.82 10.00 0.63
C GLU A 8 13.88 9.02 -0.07
N GLU A 9 14.31 7.78 -0.30
CA GLU A 9 13.45 6.71 -0.82
C GLU A 9 12.25 6.45 0.11
N MET A 10 12.44 6.54 1.43
CA MET A 10 11.34 6.44 2.41
C MET A 10 10.35 7.61 2.35
N ARG A 11 10.71 8.75 1.74
CA ARG A 11 9.81 9.89 1.52
C ARG A 11 9.21 9.91 0.12
N ASP A 12 9.62 8.99 -0.75
CA ASP A 12 9.10 8.90 -2.10
C ASP A 12 7.70 8.28 -2.10
N TRP A 13 6.71 9.09 -2.44
CA TRP A 13 5.33 8.66 -2.66
C TRP A 13 5.22 7.44 -3.57
N SER A 14 6.03 7.38 -4.63
CA SER A 14 5.96 6.34 -5.65
C SER A 14 6.35 4.97 -5.10
N VAL A 15 7.28 4.92 -4.15
CA VAL A 15 7.72 3.69 -3.48
C VAL A 15 6.57 3.11 -2.66
N HIS A 16 5.92 3.93 -1.83
CA HIS A 16 4.78 3.50 -1.01
C HIS A 16 3.59 3.09 -1.86
N LYS A 17 3.28 3.86 -2.90
CA LYS A 17 2.22 3.52 -3.85
C LYS A 17 2.46 2.17 -4.52
N ARG A 18 3.69 1.93 -5.00
CA ARG A 18 4.05 0.66 -5.65
C ARG A 18 3.99 -0.50 -4.67
N ALA A 19 4.47 -0.31 -3.43
CA ALA A 19 4.35 -1.30 -2.37
C ALA A 19 2.88 -1.65 -2.08
N PHE A 20 1.99 -0.66 -1.99
CA PHE A 20 0.55 -0.88 -1.82
C PHE A 20 -0.02 -1.75 -2.93
N PHE A 21 0.22 -1.42 -4.21
CA PHE A 21 -0.32 -2.20 -5.33
C PHE A 21 0.26 -3.61 -5.42
N VAL A 22 1.52 -3.82 -5.06
CA VAL A 22 2.10 -5.18 -4.98
C VAL A 22 1.40 -6.01 -3.91
N LEU A 23 1.14 -5.43 -2.73
CA LEU A 23 0.39 -6.11 -1.68
C LEU A 23 -1.03 -6.44 -2.14
N LEU A 24 -1.75 -5.52 -2.79
CA LEU A 24 -3.08 -5.80 -3.33
C LEU A 24 -3.09 -6.87 -4.42
N ALA A 25 -2.11 -6.83 -5.34
CA ALA A 25 -1.99 -7.84 -6.38
C ALA A 25 -1.75 -9.23 -5.77
N THR A 26 -0.96 -9.30 -4.70
CA THR A 26 -0.68 -10.54 -3.97
C THR A 26 -1.94 -11.06 -3.27
N VAL A 27 -2.73 -10.18 -2.62
CA VAL A 27 -4.02 -10.53 -1.99
C VAL A 27 -4.98 -11.15 -3.00
N ARG A 28 -4.99 -10.64 -4.25
CA ARG A 28 -5.87 -11.11 -5.33
C ARG A 28 -5.37 -12.37 -6.04
N ASP A 29 -4.13 -12.80 -5.81
CA ASP A 29 -3.56 -13.95 -6.51
C ASP A 29 -3.97 -15.27 -5.83
N GLU A 30 -5.01 -15.90 -6.36
CA GLU A 30 -5.54 -17.17 -5.87
C GLU A 30 -4.55 -18.35 -5.98
N ARG A 31 -3.47 -18.20 -6.76
CA ARG A 31 -2.40 -19.20 -6.86
C ARG A 31 -1.50 -19.21 -5.63
N LEU A 32 -1.54 -18.15 -4.82
CA LEU A 32 -0.76 -18.04 -3.60
C LEU A 32 -1.48 -18.65 -2.39
N PRO A 33 -0.73 -19.28 -1.47
CA PRO A 33 -1.28 -19.76 -0.22
C PRO A 33 -2.05 -18.67 0.54
N GLY A 34 -3.19 -19.04 1.13
CA GLY A 34 -4.07 -18.08 1.82
C GLY A 34 -3.38 -17.31 2.95
N HIS A 35 -2.38 -17.89 3.61
CA HIS A 35 -1.62 -17.19 4.67
C HIS A 35 -0.80 -16.01 4.12
N TRP A 36 -0.21 -16.13 2.92
CA TRP A 36 0.50 -15.01 2.29
C TRP A 36 -0.47 -13.91 1.88
N ARG A 37 -1.63 -14.28 1.32
CA ARG A 37 -2.68 -13.31 0.98
C ARG A 37 -3.16 -12.56 2.22
N ARG A 38 -3.44 -13.27 3.31
CA ARG A 38 -3.88 -12.65 4.57
C ARG A 38 -2.80 -11.74 5.17
N LEU A 39 -1.55 -12.20 5.18
CA LEU A 39 -0.42 -11.38 5.63
C LEU A 39 -0.28 -10.11 4.78
N CYS A 40 -0.40 -10.19 3.47
CA CYS A 40 -0.33 -9.01 2.61
C CYS A 40 -1.51 -8.05 2.86
N LEU A 41 -2.73 -8.57 3.09
CA LEU A 41 -3.89 -7.76 3.45
C LEU A 41 -3.66 -7.03 4.78
N ASP A 42 -3.15 -7.72 5.79
CA ASP A 42 -2.83 -7.16 7.11
C ASP A 42 -1.76 -6.07 7.05
N TYR A 43 -0.88 -6.08 6.05
CA TYR A 43 0.19 -5.09 5.88
C TYR A 43 -0.12 -4.00 4.85
N ALA A 44 -1.19 -4.14 4.05
CA ALA A 44 -1.54 -3.20 2.98
C ALA A 44 -1.87 -1.79 3.50
N TYR A 45 -2.33 -1.64 4.75
CA TYR A 45 -2.55 -0.32 5.35
C TYR A 45 -1.24 0.46 5.57
N LYS A 46 -0.10 -0.21 5.77
CA LYS A 46 1.17 0.44 6.10
C LYS A 46 1.67 1.40 5.02
N PRO A 47 1.81 1.00 3.74
CA PRO A 47 2.19 1.94 2.69
C PRO A 47 1.15 3.05 2.50
N LEU A 48 -0.14 2.76 2.74
CA LEU A 48 -1.20 3.75 2.64
C LEU A 48 -1.10 4.84 3.73
N VAL A 49 -0.72 4.47 4.95
CA VAL A 49 -0.38 5.43 6.02
C VAL A 49 0.85 6.25 5.63
N GLN A 50 1.88 5.64 5.04
CA GLN A 50 3.07 6.38 4.61
C GLN A 50 2.75 7.37 3.48
N MET A 51 1.94 6.97 2.49
CA MET A 51 1.42 7.87 1.46
C MET A 51 0.72 9.09 2.09
N ARG A 52 -0.13 8.89 3.11
CA ARG A 52 -0.79 9.99 3.82
C ARG A 52 0.18 10.97 4.49
N LEU A 53 1.31 10.48 4.99
CA LEU A 53 2.33 11.32 5.63
C LEU A 53 3.12 12.16 4.62
N VAL A 54 3.36 11.63 3.42
CA VAL A 54 4.15 12.31 2.39
C VAL A 54 3.30 13.03 1.34
N ALA A 55 1.96 12.92 1.41
CA ALA A 55 1.02 13.58 0.51
C ALA A 55 1.14 15.11 0.56
N THR A 56 1.49 15.73 -0.57
CA THR A 56 1.68 17.18 -0.70
C THR A 56 0.53 17.87 -1.41
N ASN A 57 -0.20 17.17 -2.29
CA ASN A 57 -1.19 17.76 -3.17
C ASN A 57 -2.57 17.08 -3.09
N GLN A 58 -3.59 17.76 -3.62
CA GLN A 58 -4.98 17.26 -3.55
C GLN A 58 -5.18 15.98 -4.38
N LYS A 59 -4.45 15.83 -5.48
CA LYS A 59 -4.53 14.63 -6.34
C LYS A 59 -4.08 13.38 -5.58
N GLU A 60 -2.98 13.47 -4.86
CA GLU A 60 -2.48 12.41 -3.96
C GLU A 60 -3.51 12.07 -2.87
N ARG A 61 -4.13 13.08 -2.27
CA ARG A 61 -5.19 12.85 -1.25
C ARG A 61 -6.40 12.11 -1.82
N VAL A 62 -6.84 12.46 -3.03
CA VAL A 62 -7.92 11.73 -3.72
C VAL A 62 -7.52 10.29 -4.02
N GLU A 63 -6.29 10.08 -4.48
CA GLU A 63 -5.76 8.74 -4.76
C GLU A 63 -5.69 7.86 -3.50
N ILE A 64 -5.27 8.42 -2.36
CA ILE A 64 -5.34 7.71 -1.07
C ILE A 64 -6.75 7.24 -0.76
N THR A 65 -7.77 8.10 -0.90
CA THR A 65 -9.16 7.73 -0.62
C THR A 65 -9.63 6.59 -1.53
N GLN A 66 -9.19 6.57 -2.79
CA GLN A 66 -9.47 5.48 -3.71
C GLN A 66 -8.81 4.17 -3.23
N CYS A 67 -7.54 4.22 -2.85
CA CYS A 67 -6.82 3.08 -2.28
C CYS A 67 -7.47 2.56 -0.98
N GLU A 68 -7.94 3.44 -0.10
CA GLU A 68 -8.66 3.06 1.14
C GLU A 68 -9.95 2.32 0.81
N THR A 69 -10.68 2.78 -0.21
CA THR A 69 -11.91 2.15 -0.66
C THR A 69 -11.63 0.75 -1.22
N GLU A 70 -10.60 0.61 -2.04
CA GLU A 70 -10.18 -0.67 -2.62
C GLU A 70 -9.77 -1.68 -1.54
N LEU A 71 -8.98 -1.23 -0.55
CA LEU A 71 -8.57 -2.07 0.57
C LEU A 71 -9.78 -2.53 1.40
N ARG A 72 -10.74 -1.63 1.66
CA ARG A 72 -11.98 -1.98 2.38
C ARG A 72 -12.79 -3.03 1.62
N GLN A 73 -12.94 -2.87 0.31
CA GLN A 73 -13.65 -3.85 -0.52
C GLN A 73 -13.00 -5.23 -0.48
N LEU A 74 -11.66 -5.29 -0.59
CA LEU A 74 -10.90 -6.54 -0.50
C LEU A 74 -11.02 -7.19 0.88
N SER A 75 -10.90 -6.40 1.95
CA SER A 75 -11.06 -6.93 3.32
C SER A 75 -12.42 -7.57 3.57
N ASN A 76 -13.46 -7.10 2.89
CA ASN A 76 -14.81 -7.65 3.02
C ASN A 76 -15.05 -8.91 2.18
N HIS A 77 -14.18 -9.20 1.19
CA HIS A 77 -14.32 -10.35 0.28
C HIS A 77 -13.41 -11.54 0.62
N VAL A 78 -12.30 -11.29 1.33
CA VAL A 78 -11.25 -12.29 1.60
C VAL A 78 -11.46 -13.01 2.96
N ILE A 79 -12.48 -12.62 3.73
CA ILE A 79 -12.93 -13.27 4.98
C ILE A 79 -14.17 -14.10 4.73
#